data_AF-A0A925K6U0-F1
#
_entry.id   AF-A0A925K6U0-F1
#
_cell.length_a   1.000
_cell.length_b   1.000
_cell.length_c   1.000
_cell.angle_alpha   90.00
_cell.angle_beta   90.00
_cell.angle_gamma   90.00
#
_symmetry.space_group_name_H-M   'P 1'
#
loop_
_entity.id
_entity.type
_entity.pdbx_description
1 polymer ?
#
loop_
_entity_poly.entity_id
_entity_poly.type
_entity_poly.pdbx_seq_one_letter_code
_entity_poly.pdbx_strand_id
1 'polypeptide(L)'
;MIHIVFNESDVKVLQQAIAMDETLAGEVIQIKDDYAVGPLGNIYVSEGMEARKQWQRDVLAGSDIDGRVDSGEVDDYKTAAELVGTMRRNEEEQIWVWAAQNKHDVSGYYWLLNYMKEFQGRVQILYLNNLPFFNDKGHIFYPNWLHEIPAKEFLKAKKLAREITLSEFEVDPDEWAKLCDENKGVRLLEGGKKLVQEDYDFYDAELKKYVTADWQKASKIIHNFLSKAKHTTGDMYLLWRLKTMIAQDVFDVQGKVGAMKDFEIKTKTKD
;
A
#
# COMPACT_ATOMS: atom_id res chain seq x y z
N MET A 1 23.62 -1.68 -5.06
CA MET A 1 22.33 -2.39 -4.94
C MET A 1 21.31 -1.40 -4.42
N ILE A 2 20.09 -1.44 -4.96
CA ILE A 2 18.96 -0.62 -4.49
C ILE A 2 17.85 -1.56 -4.08
N HIS A 3 17.34 -1.41 -2.86
CA HIS A 3 16.21 -2.16 -2.34
C HIS A 3 14.93 -1.35 -2.42
N ILE A 4 13.87 -1.92 -2.97
CA ILE A 4 12.56 -1.31 -3.03
C ILE A 4 11.60 -2.00 -2.06
N VAL A 5 10.92 -1.20 -1.24
CA VAL A 5 9.82 -1.62 -0.35
C VAL A 5 8.62 -0.70 -0.56
N PHE A 6 7.44 -1.11 -0.06
CA PHE A 6 6.18 -0.38 -0.29
C PHE A 6 5.58 0.22 0.99
N ASN A 7 6.16 -0.09 2.16
CA ASN A 7 5.70 0.41 3.45
C ASN A 7 6.85 1.02 4.26
N GLU A 8 6.58 2.11 4.99
CA GLU A 8 7.59 2.84 5.77
C GLU A 8 8.21 1.96 6.88
N SER A 9 7.39 1.12 7.52
CA SER A 9 7.87 0.20 8.56
C SER A 9 8.87 -0.82 8.01
N ASP A 10 8.74 -1.18 6.72
CA ASP A 10 9.61 -2.17 6.08
C ASP A 10 11.01 -1.61 5.80
N VAL A 11 11.13 -0.29 5.61
CA VAL A 11 12.43 0.39 5.47
C VAL A 11 13.30 0.11 6.69
N LYS A 12 12.73 0.29 7.89
CA LYS A 12 13.47 0.16 9.16
C LYS A 12 13.97 -1.25 9.38
N VAL A 13 13.13 -2.26 9.16
CA VAL A 13 13.53 -3.66 9.36
C VAL A 13 14.58 -4.10 8.34
N LEU A 14 14.49 -3.61 7.10
CA LEU A 14 15.46 -3.95 6.07
C LEU A 14 16.81 -3.28 6.33
N GLN A 15 16.82 -2.02 6.78
CA GLN A 15 18.05 -1.34 7.23
C GLN A 15 18.74 -2.10 8.39
N GLN A 16 17.96 -2.65 9.32
CA GLN A 16 18.51 -3.51 10.38
C GLN A 16 19.13 -4.79 9.82
N ALA A 17 18.49 -5.42 8.82
CA ALA A 17 19.04 -6.60 8.17
C ALA A 17 20.34 -6.29 7.39
N ILE A 18 20.40 -5.15 6.70
CA ILE A 18 21.61 -4.68 5.99
C ILE A 18 22.77 -4.46 6.97
N ALA A 19 22.50 -3.87 8.14
CA ALA A 19 23.50 -3.69 9.18
C ALA A 19 24.05 -5.01 9.76
N MET A 20 23.32 -6.13 9.60
CA MET A 20 23.75 -7.47 10.01
C MET A 20 24.54 -8.22 8.93
N ASP A 21 24.46 -7.80 7.67
CA ASP A 21 25.03 -8.52 6.54
C ASP A 21 25.41 -7.56 5.40
N GLU A 22 26.71 -7.24 5.32
CA GLU A 22 27.25 -6.30 4.33
C GLU A 22 26.99 -6.70 2.87
N THR A 23 26.66 -7.96 2.58
CA THR A 23 26.32 -8.37 1.22
C THR A 23 24.96 -7.84 0.74
N LEU A 24 24.14 -7.32 1.66
CA LEU A 24 22.94 -6.55 1.37
C LEU A 24 23.19 -5.04 1.35
N ALA A 25 24.45 -4.59 1.36
CA ALA A 25 24.74 -3.15 1.33
C ALA A 25 24.11 -2.47 0.12
N GLY A 26 23.26 -1.48 0.39
CA GLY A 26 22.46 -0.80 -0.61
C GLY A 26 21.54 0.24 -0.01
N GLU A 27 21.04 1.13 -0.86
CA GLU A 27 20.01 2.09 -0.48
C GLU A 27 18.66 1.39 -0.35
N VAL A 28 17.87 1.76 0.66
CA VAL A 28 16.47 1.31 0.79
C VAL A 28 15.55 2.45 0.43
N ILE A 29 14.79 2.27 -0.66
CA ILE A 29 13.86 3.25 -1.20
C ILE A 29 12.43 2.72 -1.02
N GLN A 30 11.54 3.59 -0.56
CA GLN A 30 10.13 3.30 -0.43
C GLN A 30 9.35 3.91 -1.60
N ILE A 31 8.50 3.12 -2.24
CA ILE A 31 7.35 3.63 -3.01
C ILE A 31 6.21 3.88 -2.01
N LYS A 32 5.82 5.13 -1.84
CA LYS A 32 5.07 5.61 -0.67
C LYS A 32 3.56 5.49 -0.83
N ASP A 33 3.04 5.63 -2.04
CA ASP A 33 1.60 5.63 -2.30
C ASP A 33 1.00 4.22 -2.10
N ASP A 34 -0.28 4.16 -1.73
CA ASP A 34 -1.05 2.92 -1.67
C ASP A 34 -1.90 2.77 -2.93
N TYR A 35 -1.32 2.13 -3.94
CA TYR A 35 -2.01 1.82 -5.20
C TYR A 35 -3.11 0.75 -5.04
N ALA A 36 -3.26 0.12 -3.86
CA ALA A 36 -4.37 -0.78 -3.61
C ALA A 36 -5.72 -0.03 -3.49
N VAL A 37 -5.71 1.30 -3.36
CA VAL A 37 -6.93 2.12 -3.33
C VAL A 37 -6.81 3.35 -4.25
N GLY A 38 -7.97 3.90 -4.62
CA GLY A 38 -8.07 5.12 -5.41
C GLY A 38 -8.04 4.90 -6.93
N PRO A 39 -8.10 5.98 -7.72
CA PRO A 39 -8.12 5.88 -9.17
C PRO A 39 -6.76 5.42 -9.72
N LEU A 40 -6.82 4.64 -10.79
CA LEU A 40 -5.66 4.16 -11.56
C LEU A 40 -5.75 4.50 -13.07
N GLY A 41 -6.89 5.03 -13.53
CA GLY A 41 -7.04 5.40 -14.93
C GLY A 41 -5.96 6.40 -15.34
N ASN A 42 -5.28 6.13 -16.46
CA ASN A 42 -4.22 6.98 -17.01
C ASN A 42 -3.08 7.30 -16.03
N ILE A 43 -2.78 6.40 -15.07
CA ILE A 43 -1.84 6.67 -13.97
C ILE A 43 -0.40 6.98 -14.41
N TYR A 44 -0.02 6.64 -15.64
CA TYR A 44 1.31 6.92 -16.19
C TYR A 44 1.40 8.19 -17.04
N VAL A 45 0.32 8.96 -17.14
CA VAL A 45 0.31 10.25 -17.85
C VAL A 45 -0.23 11.36 -16.95
N SER A 46 0.11 12.61 -17.26
CA SER A 46 -0.13 13.77 -16.40
C SER A 46 -1.58 13.91 -15.93
N GLU A 47 -2.55 13.57 -16.79
CA GLU A 47 -3.97 13.62 -16.44
C GLU A 47 -4.33 12.67 -15.29
N GLY A 48 -3.97 11.39 -15.39
CA GLY A 48 -4.26 10.41 -14.34
C GLY A 48 -3.44 10.64 -13.07
N MET A 49 -2.21 11.14 -13.21
CA MET A 49 -1.38 11.54 -12.07
C MET A 49 -2.06 12.65 -11.25
N GLU A 50 -2.60 13.70 -11.90
CA GLU A 50 -3.34 14.74 -11.18
C GLU A 50 -4.70 14.28 -10.68
N ALA A 51 -5.42 13.42 -11.41
CA ALA A 51 -6.66 12.83 -10.92
C ALA A 51 -6.44 12.07 -9.61
N ARG A 52 -5.32 11.32 -9.51
CA ARG A 52 -4.94 10.60 -8.29
C ARG A 52 -4.55 11.53 -7.16
N LYS A 53 -3.76 12.58 -7.42
CA LYS A 53 -3.43 13.60 -6.40
C LYS A 53 -4.68 14.31 -5.91
N GLN A 54 -5.61 14.67 -6.80
CA GLN A 54 -6.86 15.29 -6.41
C GLN A 54 -7.69 14.37 -5.52
N TRP A 55 -7.80 13.08 -5.88
CA TRP A 55 -8.46 12.10 -5.02
C TRP A 55 -7.79 11.99 -3.64
N GLN A 56 -6.45 11.99 -3.57
CA GLN A 56 -5.75 12.01 -2.29
C GLN A 56 -6.05 13.28 -1.48
N ARG A 57 -6.14 14.46 -2.11
CA ARG A 57 -6.57 15.70 -1.42
C ARG A 57 -7.96 15.53 -0.82
N ASP A 58 -8.90 14.96 -1.56
CA ASP A 58 -10.26 14.73 -1.10
C ASP A 58 -10.32 13.73 0.07
N VAL A 59 -9.48 12.68 0.04
CA VAL A 59 -9.36 11.70 1.13
C VAL A 59 -8.80 12.33 2.41
N LEU A 60 -7.79 13.19 2.28
CA LEU A 60 -7.12 13.82 3.41
C LEU A 60 -7.82 15.10 3.92
N ALA A 61 -8.77 15.65 3.17
CA ALA A 61 -9.47 16.89 3.49
C ALA A 61 -10.06 16.88 4.91
N GLY A 62 -9.71 17.90 5.68
CA GLY A 62 -10.10 18.09 7.08
C GLY A 62 -9.51 17.07 8.07
N SER A 63 -8.60 16.19 7.67
CA SER A 63 -7.86 15.31 8.60
C SER A 63 -6.67 16.03 9.27
N ASP A 64 -5.98 15.36 10.19
CA ASP A 64 -4.76 15.88 10.81
C ASP A 64 -3.61 16.10 9.82
N ILE A 65 -3.70 15.50 8.62
CA ILE A 65 -2.71 15.58 7.55
C ILE A 65 -3.28 16.22 6.28
N ASP A 66 -4.29 17.08 6.43
CA ASP A 66 -4.80 17.90 5.34
C ASP A 66 -3.68 18.76 4.72
N GLY A 67 -3.69 18.91 3.40
CA GLY A 67 -2.65 19.59 2.63
C GLY A 67 -1.35 18.80 2.44
N ARG A 68 -1.19 17.60 3.04
CA ARG A 68 0.04 16.80 2.90
C ARG A 68 0.37 16.42 1.47
N VAL A 69 -0.62 16.26 0.59
CA VAL A 69 -0.40 15.96 -0.83
C VAL A 69 0.48 17.02 -1.50
N ASP A 70 0.30 18.29 -1.14
CA ASP A 70 0.97 19.42 -1.77
C ASP A 70 2.33 19.76 -1.12
N SER A 71 2.76 19.01 -0.09
CA SER A 71 4.08 19.20 0.54
C SER A 71 5.24 18.68 -0.30
N GLY A 72 4.96 17.83 -1.30
CA GLY A 72 5.98 17.13 -2.09
C GLY A 72 6.68 15.99 -1.35
N GLU A 73 6.21 15.61 -0.15
CA GLU A 73 6.76 14.47 0.60
C GLU A 73 6.53 13.13 -0.11
N VAL A 74 5.44 13.00 -0.86
CA VAL A 74 5.05 11.80 -1.60
C VAL A 74 5.07 12.12 -3.09
N ASP A 75 6.10 11.66 -3.79
CA ASP A 75 6.24 11.79 -5.23
C ASP A 75 6.94 10.55 -5.80
N ASP A 76 6.18 9.46 -5.88
CA ASP A 76 6.71 8.19 -6.38
C ASP A 76 7.12 8.28 -7.85
N TYR A 77 6.51 9.15 -8.65
CA TYR A 77 6.90 9.37 -10.06
C TYR A 77 8.30 9.96 -10.16
N LYS A 78 8.63 10.94 -9.30
CA LYS A 78 9.98 11.44 -9.18
C LYS A 78 10.94 10.36 -8.71
N THR A 79 10.58 9.58 -7.70
CA THR A 79 11.38 8.44 -7.23
C THR A 79 11.64 7.44 -8.36
N ALA A 80 10.62 7.07 -9.15
CA ALA A 80 10.78 6.19 -10.30
C ALA A 80 11.69 6.78 -11.38
N ALA A 81 11.57 8.08 -11.68
CA ALA A 81 12.45 8.76 -12.62
C ALA A 81 13.91 8.78 -12.16
N GLU A 82 14.15 8.99 -10.85
CA GLU A 82 15.48 8.92 -10.24
C GLU A 82 16.08 7.51 -10.33
N LEU A 83 15.28 6.47 -10.02
CA LEU A 83 15.66 5.06 -10.17
C LEU A 83 16.06 4.74 -11.61
N VAL A 84 15.22 5.07 -12.58
CA VAL A 84 15.49 4.90 -14.01
C VAL A 84 16.79 5.60 -14.41
N GLY A 85 16.96 6.85 -13.98
CA GLY A 85 18.17 7.62 -14.23
C GLY A 85 19.43 6.94 -13.68
N THR A 86 19.37 6.42 -12.45
CA THR A 86 20.50 5.74 -11.81
C THR A 86 20.83 4.44 -12.54
N MET A 87 19.84 3.62 -12.86
CA MET A 87 20.01 2.35 -13.58
C MET A 87 20.56 2.53 -15.01
N ARG A 88 20.26 3.66 -15.68
CA ARG A 88 20.86 4.01 -16.98
C ARG A 88 22.30 4.49 -16.88
N ARG A 89 22.67 5.17 -15.79
CA ARG A 89 24.04 5.71 -15.59
C ARG A 89 25.02 4.66 -15.07
N ASN A 90 24.53 3.63 -14.39
CA ASN A 90 25.35 2.56 -13.83
C ASN A 90 24.83 1.19 -14.30
N GLU A 91 25.57 0.55 -15.20
CA GLU A 91 25.22 -0.77 -15.75
C GLU A 91 25.37 -1.91 -14.71
N GLU A 92 26.19 -1.72 -13.68
CA GLU A 92 26.37 -2.68 -12.59
C GLU A 92 25.29 -2.57 -11.50
N GLU A 93 24.50 -1.49 -11.50
CA GLU A 93 23.47 -1.29 -10.50
C GLU A 93 22.33 -2.31 -10.67
N GLN A 94 21.82 -2.78 -9.53
CA GLN A 94 20.75 -3.78 -9.46
C GLN A 94 19.65 -3.33 -8.51
N ILE A 95 18.41 -3.60 -8.89
CA ILE A 95 17.22 -3.36 -8.08
C ILE A 95 16.74 -4.66 -7.46
N TRP A 96 16.41 -4.62 -6.18
CA TRP A 96 15.86 -5.73 -5.40
C TRP A 96 14.50 -5.31 -4.85
N VAL A 97 13.43 -5.81 -5.44
CA VAL A 97 12.07 -5.54 -4.99
C VAL A 97 11.68 -6.55 -3.92
N TRP A 98 11.35 -6.05 -2.73
CA TRP A 98 10.83 -6.85 -1.63
C TRP A 98 9.32 -6.66 -1.55
N ALA A 99 8.57 -7.75 -1.66
CA ALA A 99 7.11 -7.71 -1.60
C ALA A 99 6.58 -8.82 -0.69
N ALA A 100 5.74 -8.45 0.27
CA ALA A 100 4.98 -9.37 1.10
C ALA A 100 3.64 -9.74 0.44
N GLN A 101 2.94 -10.72 1.02
CA GLN A 101 1.67 -11.23 0.49
C GLN A 101 0.49 -10.34 0.89
N ASN A 102 0.54 -9.06 0.48
CA ASN A 102 -0.53 -8.12 0.71
C ASN A 102 -0.80 -7.27 -0.56
N LYS A 103 -2.00 -6.70 -0.62
CA LYS A 103 -2.46 -5.90 -1.76
C LYS A 103 -1.64 -4.62 -1.99
N HIS A 104 -1.07 -4.04 -0.95
CA HIS A 104 -0.31 -2.78 -1.03
C HIS A 104 1.00 -3.02 -1.78
N ASP A 105 1.78 -3.99 -1.32
CA ASP A 105 3.04 -4.39 -1.94
C ASP A 105 2.84 -4.89 -3.39
N VAL A 106 1.82 -5.73 -3.63
CA VAL A 106 1.56 -6.25 -4.98
C VAL A 106 1.12 -5.14 -5.94
N SER A 107 0.29 -4.19 -5.49
CA SER A 107 -0.12 -3.06 -6.33
C SER A 107 1.06 -2.12 -6.60
N GLY A 108 1.91 -1.85 -5.61
CA GLY A 108 3.12 -1.05 -5.79
C GLY A 108 4.14 -1.71 -6.72
N TYR A 109 4.30 -3.03 -6.61
CA TYR A 109 5.13 -3.83 -7.52
C TYR A 109 4.65 -3.70 -8.96
N TYR A 110 3.36 -3.92 -9.22
CA TYR A 110 2.76 -3.76 -10.54
C TYR A 110 2.94 -2.35 -11.09
N TRP A 111 2.69 -1.33 -10.25
CA TRP A 111 2.89 0.05 -10.66
C TRP A 111 4.34 0.33 -11.07
N LEU A 112 5.31 -0.17 -10.29
CA LEU A 112 6.75 0.03 -10.50
C LEU A 112 7.27 -0.63 -11.78
N LEU A 113 6.74 -1.81 -12.14
CA LEU A 113 7.23 -2.60 -13.29
C LEU A 113 7.20 -1.83 -14.61
N ASN A 114 6.24 -0.91 -14.79
CA ASN A 114 6.16 -0.05 -15.97
C ASN A 114 7.48 0.68 -16.26
N TYR A 115 8.20 1.09 -15.21
CA TYR A 115 9.47 1.82 -15.33
C TYR A 115 10.69 0.90 -15.41
N MET A 116 10.55 -0.35 -15.00
CA MET A 116 11.67 -1.29 -14.82
C MET A 116 11.92 -2.17 -16.04
N LYS A 117 11.04 -2.15 -17.04
CA LYS A 117 11.06 -3.05 -18.21
C LYS A 117 12.37 -2.99 -19.00
N GLU A 118 13.02 -1.84 -19.08
CA GLU A 118 14.30 -1.70 -19.80
C GLU A 118 15.52 -2.28 -19.07
N PHE A 119 15.35 -2.66 -17.79
CA PHE A 119 16.43 -3.16 -16.93
C PHE A 119 16.32 -4.67 -16.66
N GLN A 120 15.71 -5.42 -17.58
CA GLN A 120 15.65 -6.88 -17.52
C GLN A 120 17.03 -7.49 -17.22
N GLY A 121 17.06 -8.52 -16.37
CA GLY A 121 18.29 -9.13 -15.86
C GLY A 121 18.98 -8.35 -14.72
N ARG A 122 18.57 -7.11 -14.43
CA ARG A 122 19.10 -6.30 -13.32
C ARG A 122 18.06 -5.99 -12.24
N VAL A 123 16.86 -6.55 -12.37
CA VAL A 123 15.77 -6.39 -11.41
C VAL A 123 15.44 -7.75 -10.82
N GLN A 124 15.72 -7.89 -9.53
CA GLN A 124 15.40 -9.03 -8.71
C GLN A 124 14.08 -8.79 -7.98
N ILE A 125 13.33 -9.85 -7.75
CA ILE A 125 12.18 -9.87 -6.85
C ILE A 125 12.38 -10.92 -5.77
N LEU A 126 12.02 -10.53 -4.56
CA LEU A 126 11.81 -11.44 -3.45
C LEU A 126 10.38 -11.28 -2.98
N TYR A 127 9.55 -12.28 -3.33
CA TYR A 127 8.13 -12.27 -3.04
C TYR A 127 7.78 -13.30 -1.97
N LEU A 128 7.24 -12.85 -0.83
CA LEU A 128 6.93 -13.71 0.33
C LEU A 128 5.62 -14.47 0.18
N ASN A 129 5.43 -15.15 -0.94
CA ASN A 129 4.22 -15.91 -1.22
C ASN A 129 4.12 -17.14 -0.30
N ASN A 130 3.39 -17.01 0.82
CA ASN A 130 3.21 -18.04 1.84
C ASN A 130 4.52 -18.65 2.35
N LEU A 131 5.59 -17.86 2.42
CA LEU A 131 6.87 -18.32 2.97
C LEU A 131 6.82 -18.35 4.51
N PRO A 132 7.22 -19.46 5.16
CA PRO A 132 7.24 -19.55 6.62
C PRO A 132 8.47 -18.84 7.20
N PHE A 133 8.28 -18.11 8.30
CA PHE A 133 9.32 -17.44 9.05
C PHE A 133 9.28 -17.81 10.54
N PHE A 134 10.40 -17.63 11.23
CA PHE A 134 10.49 -17.81 12.67
C PHE A 134 10.35 -16.48 13.39
N ASN A 135 9.45 -16.41 14.38
CA ASN A 135 9.39 -15.26 15.29
C ASN A 135 10.51 -15.32 16.34
N ASP A 136 10.58 -14.32 17.22
CA ASP A 136 11.61 -14.25 18.27
C ASP A 136 11.56 -15.41 19.27
N LYS A 137 10.42 -16.10 19.37
CA LYS A 137 10.24 -17.30 20.21
C LYS A 137 10.55 -18.60 19.47
N GLY A 138 10.95 -18.54 18.20
CA GLY A 138 11.24 -19.70 17.36
C GLY A 138 10.00 -20.44 16.84
N HIS A 139 8.81 -19.85 16.91
CA HIS A 139 7.61 -20.43 16.31
C HIS A 139 7.48 -20.01 14.84
N ILE A 140 6.95 -20.91 14.02
CA ILE A 140 6.67 -20.66 12.60
C ILE A 140 5.41 -19.79 12.47
N PHE A 141 5.49 -18.78 11.61
CA PHE A 141 4.36 -17.95 11.20
C PHE A 141 4.50 -17.54 9.73
N TYR A 142 3.41 -17.01 9.16
CA TYR A 142 3.33 -16.53 7.79
C TYR A 142 3.04 -15.03 7.81
N PRO A 143 4.01 -14.17 7.50
CA PRO A 143 3.86 -12.73 7.57
C PRO A 143 2.99 -12.20 6.42
N ASN A 144 2.17 -11.19 6.71
CA ASN A 144 1.48 -10.40 5.68
C ASN A 144 2.29 -9.16 5.29
N TRP A 145 3.24 -8.74 6.14
CA TRP A 145 4.09 -7.57 5.94
C TRP A 145 5.56 -7.88 6.23
N LEU A 146 6.48 -7.18 5.58
CA LEU A 146 7.92 -7.42 5.79
C LEU A 146 8.34 -7.05 7.22
N HIS A 147 7.83 -5.96 7.79
CA HIS A 147 8.13 -5.54 9.16
C HIS A 147 7.66 -6.49 10.27
N GLU A 148 6.83 -7.49 9.97
CA GLU A 148 6.48 -8.55 10.93
C GLU A 148 7.62 -9.56 11.09
N ILE A 149 8.59 -9.57 10.17
CA ILE A 149 9.69 -10.53 10.12
C ILE A 149 10.88 -10.00 10.91
N PRO A 150 11.47 -10.78 11.82
CA PRO A 150 12.72 -10.37 12.49
C PRO A 150 13.85 -10.15 11.48
N ALA A 151 14.61 -9.05 11.62
CA ALA A 151 15.69 -8.66 10.70
C ALA A 151 16.67 -9.81 10.36
N LYS A 152 17.02 -10.64 11.35
CA LYS A 152 17.90 -11.81 11.18
C LYS A 152 17.41 -12.84 10.15
N GLU A 153 16.10 -12.93 9.93
CA GLU A 153 15.54 -13.89 8.97
C GLU A 153 15.66 -13.41 7.52
N PHE A 154 15.86 -12.10 7.28
CA PHE A 154 16.11 -11.56 5.93
C PHE A 154 17.44 -12.07 5.34
N LEU A 155 18.43 -12.40 6.19
CA LEU A 155 19.72 -12.97 5.77
C LEU A 155 19.56 -14.34 5.09
N LYS A 156 18.52 -15.09 5.47
CA LYS A 156 18.14 -16.34 4.79
C LYS A 156 17.24 -16.04 3.61
N ALA A 157 16.25 -15.16 3.79
CA ALA A 157 15.27 -14.82 2.76
C ALA A 157 15.94 -14.32 1.48
N LYS A 158 17.00 -13.52 1.57
CA LYS A 158 17.72 -12.97 0.41
C LYS A 158 18.16 -14.03 -0.62
N LYS A 159 18.37 -15.29 -0.19
CA LYS A 159 18.74 -16.42 -1.07
C LYS A 159 17.61 -16.83 -2.01
N LEU A 160 16.38 -16.38 -1.74
CA LEU A 160 15.18 -16.62 -2.54
C LEU A 160 14.94 -15.50 -3.56
N ALA A 161 15.74 -14.42 -3.52
CA ALA A 161 15.69 -13.40 -4.55
C ALA A 161 16.05 -14.03 -5.90
N ARG A 162 15.26 -13.69 -6.91
CA ARG A 162 15.45 -14.16 -8.27
C ARG A 162 15.17 -13.05 -9.26
N GLU A 163 15.69 -13.19 -10.46
CA GLU A 163 15.37 -12.28 -11.54
C GLU A 163 13.88 -12.33 -11.84
N ILE A 164 13.30 -11.16 -12.11
CA ILE A 164 11.98 -11.07 -12.72
C ILE A 164 12.12 -11.59 -14.14
N THR A 165 11.30 -12.59 -14.47
CA THR A 165 11.39 -13.26 -15.78
C THR A 165 10.83 -12.37 -16.90
N LEU A 166 11.23 -12.65 -18.14
CA LEU A 166 10.67 -11.96 -19.32
C LEU A 166 9.15 -12.08 -19.36
N SER A 167 8.61 -13.27 -19.07
CA SER A 167 7.17 -13.49 -19.03
C SER A 167 6.47 -12.64 -17.97
N GLU A 168 7.09 -12.38 -16.81
CA GLU A 168 6.53 -11.49 -15.79
C GLU A 168 6.56 -10.03 -16.25
N PHE A 169 7.62 -9.59 -16.92
CA PHE A 169 7.70 -8.25 -17.53
C PHE A 169 6.71 -8.02 -18.68
N GLU A 170 6.09 -9.07 -19.20
CA GLU A 170 5.02 -8.99 -20.20
C GLU A 170 3.65 -9.09 -19.53
N VAL A 171 3.42 -10.13 -18.73
CA VAL A 171 2.11 -10.45 -18.16
C VAL A 171 1.71 -9.50 -17.04
N ASP A 172 2.61 -9.19 -16.10
CA ASP A 172 2.23 -8.39 -14.94
C ASP A 172 1.85 -6.93 -15.31
N PRO A 173 2.54 -6.24 -16.23
CA PRO A 173 2.09 -4.94 -16.73
C PRO A 173 0.75 -5.00 -17.48
N ASP A 174 0.48 -6.08 -18.23
CA ASP A 174 -0.80 -6.24 -18.93
C ASP A 174 -1.95 -6.46 -17.93
N GLU A 175 -1.74 -7.26 -16.88
CA GLU A 175 -2.71 -7.42 -15.79
C GLU A 175 -2.93 -6.09 -15.06
N TRP A 176 -1.87 -5.33 -14.81
CA TRP A 176 -1.99 -4.00 -14.21
C TRP A 176 -2.72 -2.99 -15.11
N ALA A 177 -2.50 -3.03 -16.43
CA ALA A 177 -3.20 -2.16 -17.37
C ALA A 177 -4.71 -2.44 -17.37
N LYS A 178 -5.13 -3.71 -17.36
CA LYS A 178 -6.56 -4.10 -17.23
C LYS A 178 -7.18 -3.52 -15.96
N LEU A 179 -6.46 -3.62 -14.85
CA LEU A 179 -6.88 -3.05 -13.56
C LEU A 179 -6.98 -1.51 -13.64
N CYS A 180 -6.08 -0.83 -14.35
CA CYS A 180 -6.17 0.61 -14.58
C CYS A 180 -7.43 1.01 -15.37
N ASP A 181 -7.83 0.18 -16.35
CA ASP A 181 -8.95 0.45 -17.25
C ASP A 181 -10.33 0.21 -16.62
N GLU A 182 -10.44 -0.71 -15.66
CA GLU A 182 -11.69 -1.03 -14.96
C GLU A 182 -12.20 0.09 -14.02
N ASN A 183 -11.34 1.06 -13.69
CA ASN A 183 -11.64 2.28 -12.93
C ASN A 183 -12.39 2.06 -11.60
N LYS A 184 -12.14 0.94 -10.91
CA LYS A 184 -12.64 0.67 -9.55
C LYS A 184 -11.75 1.30 -8.49
N GLY A 185 -12.29 1.40 -7.27
CA GLY A 185 -11.66 2.14 -6.16
C GLY A 185 -10.81 1.31 -5.21
N VAL A 186 -11.03 -0.01 -5.14
CA VAL A 186 -10.38 -0.90 -4.17
C VAL A 186 -9.83 -2.12 -4.89
N ARG A 187 -8.58 -2.49 -4.61
CA ARG A 187 -7.95 -3.73 -5.04
C ARG A 187 -7.83 -4.68 -3.85
N LEU A 188 -8.11 -5.97 -4.05
CA LEU A 188 -7.94 -7.02 -3.05
C LEU A 188 -7.01 -8.11 -3.58
N LEU A 189 -6.23 -8.71 -2.69
CA LEU A 189 -5.36 -9.83 -3.05
C LEU A 189 -6.09 -11.16 -2.85
N GLU A 190 -6.23 -11.96 -3.91
CA GLU A 190 -6.83 -13.30 -3.86
C GLU A 190 -5.81 -14.44 -3.77
N GLY A 191 -4.51 -14.12 -3.80
CA GLY A 191 -3.42 -15.08 -3.67
C GLY A 191 -2.41 -14.98 -4.82
N GLY A 192 -1.16 -15.37 -4.54
CA GLY A 192 -0.05 -15.02 -5.43
C GLY A 192 -0.08 -13.52 -5.71
N LYS A 193 0.09 -13.11 -6.97
CA LYS A 193 -0.02 -11.70 -7.39
C LYS A 193 -1.41 -11.32 -7.92
N LYS A 194 -2.44 -12.18 -7.79
CA LYS A 194 -3.76 -11.93 -8.37
C LYS A 194 -4.51 -10.86 -7.57
N LEU A 195 -4.73 -9.71 -8.20
CA LEU A 195 -5.58 -8.64 -7.68
C LEU A 195 -6.97 -8.72 -8.32
N VAL A 196 -8.00 -8.53 -7.51
CA VAL A 196 -9.38 -8.29 -7.95
C VAL A 196 -9.83 -6.90 -7.54
N GLN A 197 -10.87 -6.37 -8.18
CA GLN A 197 -11.34 -5.02 -7.95
C GLN A 197 -12.75 -4.94 -7.38
N GLU A 198 -12.96 -3.96 -6.52
CA GLU A 198 -14.22 -3.64 -5.86
C GLU A 198 -14.48 -2.13 -5.88
N ASP A 199 -15.75 -1.74 -5.76
CA ASP A 199 -16.14 -0.33 -5.75
C ASP A 199 -15.62 0.42 -4.51
N TYR A 200 -15.62 1.76 -4.57
CA TYR A 200 -15.10 2.61 -3.49
C TYR A 200 -15.79 2.38 -2.13
N ASP A 201 -17.03 1.90 -2.14
CA ASP A 201 -17.85 1.63 -0.96
C ASP A 201 -17.69 0.19 -0.41
N PHE A 202 -16.76 -0.61 -0.96
CA PHE A 202 -16.52 -1.99 -0.53
C PHE A 202 -16.46 -2.18 0.99
N TYR A 203 -15.75 -1.28 1.69
CA TYR A 203 -15.58 -1.37 3.14
C TYR A 203 -16.80 -0.85 3.94
N ASP A 204 -17.73 -0.11 3.33
CA ASP A 204 -18.79 0.60 4.05
C ASP A 204 -19.71 -0.34 4.82
N ALA A 205 -20.10 -1.46 4.20
CA ALA A 205 -21.00 -2.44 4.81
C ALA A 205 -20.38 -3.08 6.07
N GLU A 206 -19.10 -3.39 6.03
CA GLU A 206 -18.36 -3.97 7.16
C GLU A 206 -18.08 -2.88 8.22
N LEU A 207 -17.73 -1.67 7.80
CA LEU A 207 -17.46 -0.53 8.69
C LEU A 207 -18.69 -0.13 9.51
N LYS A 208 -19.90 -0.17 8.90
CA LYS A 208 -21.19 0.05 9.59
C LYS A 208 -21.40 -0.89 10.78
N LYS A 209 -20.89 -2.14 10.73
CA LYS A 209 -21.06 -3.12 11.83
C LYS A 209 -20.34 -2.70 13.11
N TYR A 210 -19.36 -1.80 13.02
CA TYR A 210 -18.62 -1.28 14.16
C TYR A 210 -19.22 -0.01 14.76
N VAL A 211 -20.27 0.54 14.15
CA VAL A 211 -21.02 1.70 14.65
C VAL A 211 -22.22 1.20 15.45
N THR A 212 -22.36 1.66 16.68
CA THR A 212 -23.46 1.28 17.58
C THR A 212 -24.49 2.40 17.74
N ALA A 213 -25.54 2.16 18.54
CA ALA A 213 -26.52 3.17 18.91
C ALA A 213 -25.99 4.21 19.91
N ASP A 214 -24.82 3.98 20.49
CA ASP A 214 -24.14 4.91 21.39
C ASP A 214 -23.14 5.76 20.61
N TRP A 215 -22.89 6.98 21.09
CA TRP A 215 -21.88 7.86 20.51
C TRP A 215 -20.48 7.25 20.61
N GLN A 216 -19.80 7.15 19.47
CA GLN A 216 -18.46 6.59 19.38
C GLN A 216 -17.56 7.50 18.55
N LYS A 217 -16.35 7.77 19.05
CA LYS A 217 -15.30 8.47 18.29
C LYS A 217 -14.99 7.72 17.00
N ALA A 218 -14.86 8.45 15.89
CA ALA A 218 -14.49 7.87 14.60
C ALA A 218 -13.17 7.08 14.67
N SER A 219 -12.20 7.58 15.43
CA SER A 219 -10.92 6.90 15.70
C SER A 219 -11.10 5.50 16.34
N LYS A 220 -12.03 5.36 17.28
CA LYS A 220 -12.32 4.08 17.95
C LYS A 220 -12.97 3.09 16.99
N ILE A 221 -13.88 3.56 16.14
CA ILE A 221 -14.55 2.75 15.12
C ILE A 221 -13.53 2.23 14.11
N ILE A 222 -12.69 3.11 13.55
CA ILE A 222 -11.64 2.75 12.60
C ILE A 222 -10.64 1.76 13.24
N HIS A 223 -10.20 2.01 14.47
CA HIS A 223 -9.30 1.09 15.18
C HIS A 223 -9.92 -0.32 15.38
N ASN A 224 -11.19 -0.37 15.78
CA ASN A 224 -11.90 -1.64 15.94
C ASN A 224 -12.05 -2.38 14.60
N PHE A 225 -12.31 -1.65 13.51
CA PHE A 225 -12.35 -2.21 12.17
C PHE A 225 -10.99 -2.78 11.76
N LEU A 226 -9.91 -1.99 11.87
CA LEU A 226 -8.56 -2.40 11.48
C LEU A 226 -8.05 -3.62 12.26
N SER A 227 -8.49 -3.81 13.50
CA SER A 227 -8.06 -4.93 14.35
C SER A 227 -8.84 -6.22 14.13
N LYS A 228 -10.03 -6.18 13.52
CA LYS A 228 -10.96 -7.33 13.48
C LYS A 228 -11.44 -7.69 12.07
N ALA A 229 -11.49 -6.73 11.15
CA ALA A 229 -11.96 -6.97 9.81
C ALA A 229 -10.97 -7.84 9.03
N LYS A 230 -11.50 -8.78 8.24
CA LYS A 230 -10.69 -9.65 7.38
C LYS A 230 -9.94 -8.87 6.31
N HIS A 231 -10.59 -7.88 5.71
CA HIS A 231 -10.02 -7.00 4.70
C HIS A 231 -9.95 -5.58 5.26
N THR A 232 -8.74 -5.03 5.32
CA THR A 232 -8.46 -3.69 5.85
C THR A 232 -7.77 -2.83 4.80
N THR A 233 -7.64 -1.53 5.05
CA THR A 233 -6.86 -0.56 4.24
C THR A 233 -6.36 0.57 5.16
N GLY A 234 -5.78 1.63 4.62
CA GLY A 234 -5.33 2.79 5.38
C GLY A 234 -6.48 3.46 6.15
N ASP A 235 -6.16 3.95 7.35
CA ASP A 235 -7.09 4.65 8.24
C ASP A 235 -7.70 5.92 7.60
N MET A 236 -6.92 6.64 6.80
CA MET A 236 -7.39 7.82 6.07
C MET A 236 -8.46 7.49 5.03
N TYR A 237 -8.31 6.38 4.31
CA TYR A 237 -9.35 5.89 3.39
C TYR A 237 -10.64 5.57 4.15
N LEU A 238 -10.53 4.87 5.28
CA LEU A 238 -11.69 4.53 6.13
C LEU A 238 -12.35 5.78 6.72
N LEU A 239 -11.56 6.78 7.12
CA LEU A 239 -12.06 8.07 7.59
C LEU A 239 -12.83 8.80 6.47
N TRP A 240 -12.30 8.81 5.25
CA TRP A 240 -12.99 9.37 4.09
C TRP A 240 -14.31 8.65 3.80
N ARG A 241 -14.36 7.31 3.92
CA ARG A 241 -15.61 6.55 3.83
C ARG A 241 -16.61 6.90 4.92
N LEU A 242 -16.18 7.04 6.18
CA LEU A 242 -17.06 7.52 7.26
C LEU A 242 -17.63 8.91 6.95
N LYS A 243 -16.78 9.86 6.54
CA LYS A 243 -17.21 11.21 6.15
C LYS A 243 -18.22 11.18 5.00
N THR A 244 -17.99 10.32 4.01
CA THR A 244 -18.90 10.12 2.88
C THR A 244 -20.27 9.60 3.34
N MET A 245 -20.29 8.59 4.21
CA MET A 245 -21.55 8.07 4.76
C MET A 245 -22.28 9.08 5.65
N ILE A 246 -21.56 9.94 6.38
CA ILE A 246 -22.16 11.06 7.13
C ILE A 246 -22.81 12.06 6.17
N ALA A 247 -22.14 12.43 5.08
CA ALA A 247 -22.69 13.32 4.06
C ALA A 247 -23.91 12.72 3.33
N GLN A 248 -24.00 11.38 3.27
CA GLN A 248 -25.16 10.63 2.78
C GLN A 248 -26.25 10.42 3.84
N ASP A 249 -26.13 11.06 5.01
CA ASP A 249 -27.12 11.02 6.09
C ASP A 249 -27.36 9.60 6.67
N VAL A 250 -26.34 8.73 6.60
CA VAL A 250 -26.39 7.33 7.10
C VAL A 250 -26.27 7.25 8.63
N PHE A 251 -25.60 8.21 9.26
CA PHE A 251 -25.32 8.24 10.70
C PHE A 251 -25.75 9.56 11.33
N ASP A 252 -26.08 9.52 12.62
CA ASP A 252 -26.10 10.74 13.42
C ASP A 252 -24.66 11.13 13.75
N VAL A 253 -24.35 12.42 13.73
CA VAL A 253 -23.02 12.96 13.95
C VAL A 253 -23.05 14.10 14.96
N GLN A 254 -22.05 14.15 15.84
CA GLN A 254 -21.79 15.29 16.71
C GLN A 254 -20.29 15.64 16.74
N GLY A 255 -19.99 16.92 16.95
CA GLY A 255 -18.63 17.46 16.88
C GLY A 255 -18.26 17.97 15.49
N LYS A 256 -16.97 18.28 15.29
CA LYS A 256 -16.46 18.84 14.03
C LYS A 256 -16.05 17.69 13.11
N VAL A 257 -16.78 17.50 12.00
CA VAL A 257 -16.40 16.51 10.98
C VAL A 257 -15.07 16.93 10.35
N GLY A 258 -14.02 16.17 10.66
CA GLY A 258 -12.64 16.55 10.38
C GLY A 258 -11.70 15.40 10.76
N ALA A 259 -10.78 15.64 11.69
CA ALA A 259 -9.90 14.60 12.19
C ALA A 259 -10.69 13.52 12.92
N MET A 260 -10.18 12.28 12.91
CA MET A 260 -10.88 11.11 13.49
C MET A 260 -11.18 11.23 15.01
N LYS A 261 -10.53 12.17 15.71
CA LYS A 261 -10.73 12.44 17.14
C LYS A 261 -11.77 13.55 17.42
N ASP A 262 -12.13 14.33 16.41
CA ASP A 262 -12.90 15.58 16.56
C ASP A 262 -14.42 15.37 16.55
N PHE A 263 -14.88 14.21 16.09
CA PHE A 263 -16.31 13.90 15.99
C PHE A 263 -16.63 12.47 16.43
N GLU A 264 -17.91 12.28 16.73
CA GLU A 264 -18.50 11.01 17.12
C GLU A 264 -19.68 10.71 16.20
N ILE A 265 -19.91 9.42 15.96
CA ILE A 265 -21.06 8.94 15.19
C ILE A 265 -21.78 7.84 15.95
N LYS A 266 -23.05 7.66 15.61
CA LYS A 266 -23.88 6.52 16.03
C LYS A 266 -24.86 6.16 14.91
N THR A 267 -25.46 4.98 15.00
CA THR A 267 -26.57 4.60 14.11
C THR A 267 -27.78 5.49 14.34
N LYS A 268 -28.48 5.86 13.27
CA LYS A 268 -29.78 6.53 13.39
C LYS A 268 -30.78 5.66 14.11
N THR A 269 -31.59 6.27 14.96
CA THR A 269 -32.78 5.62 15.53
C THR A 269 -33.73 5.34 14.37
N LYS A 270 -34.22 4.11 14.22
CA LYS A 270 -35.35 3.86 13.32
C LYS A 270 -36.57 4.55 13.94
N ASP A 271 -37.13 5.53 13.25
CA ASP A 271 -38.46 6.09 13.56
C ASP A 271 -39.55 5.00 13.40
#